data_AF-I4WJE6-F1
#
_entry.id   AF-I4WJE6-F1
#
_cell.length_a   1.000
_cell.length_b   1.000
_cell.length_c   1.000
_cell.angle_alpha   90.00
_cell.angle_beta   90.00
_cell.angle_gamma   90.00
#
_symmetry.space_group_name_H-M   'P 1'
#
loop_
_entity.id
_entity.type
_entity.pdbx_description
1 polymer ?
#
loop_
_entity_poly.entity_id
_entity_poly.type
_entity_poly.pdbx_seq_one_letter_code
_entity_poly.pdbx_strand_id
1 'polypeptide(L)'
;MAMQARRHMPALLAFFSLAFATALVAYESAHGGVQSHHLLDRPDLPAISNWFGLIVLPLLGWLLGIRLRNHLTSSTRFGLPAGIRAGLACSLLYGTAMATSFVLGISTVTSGLFFGLFLLAVVLPIYRIECIFGFVVGMAFAFGAVLPALVAAVFAAISALLHVIFRATMSAMRPRRQARPNDASRQVH
;
A
#
# COMPACT_ATOMS: atom_id res chain seq x y z
N MET A 1 9.08 -20.26 19.44
CA MET A 1 8.20 -19.07 19.43
C MET A 1 8.30 -18.23 18.15
N ALA A 2 9.50 -17.84 17.66
CA ALA A 2 9.62 -16.94 16.49
C ALA A 2 9.04 -17.48 15.16
N MET A 3 9.13 -18.80 14.88
CA MET A 3 8.51 -19.39 13.69
C MET A 3 6.97 -19.38 13.73
N GLN A 4 6.38 -19.55 14.92
CA GLN A 4 4.93 -19.57 15.09
C GLN A 4 4.35 -18.17 14.89
N ALA A 5 4.98 -17.14 15.44
CA ALA A 5 4.59 -15.74 15.23
C ALA A 5 4.61 -15.32 13.74
N ARG A 6 5.60 -15.81 12.96
CA ARG A 6 5.68 -15.54 11.52
C ARG A 6 4.52 -16.16 10.74
N ARG A 7 4.10 -17.37 11.09
CA ARG A 7 3.00 -18.08 10.40
C ARG A 7 1.67 -17.36 10.57
N HIS A 8 1.42 -16.80 11.75
CA HIS A 8 0.16 -16.13 12.09
C HIS A 8 0.12 -14.64 11.71
N MET A 9 1.24 -14.04 11.25
CA MET A 9 1.30 -12.62 10.90
C MET A 9 0.21 -12.15 9.92
N PRO A 10 -0.10 -12.87 8.82
CA PRO A 10 -1.22 -12.50 7.94
C PRO A 10 -2.56 -12.48 8.66
N ALA A 11 -2.84 -13.49 9.49
CA ALA A 11 -4.09 -13.60 10.23
C ALA A 11 -4.23 -12.52 11.29
N LEU A 12 -3.14 -12.21 12.00
CA LEU A 12 -3.11 -11.14 13.01
C LEU A 12 -3.39 -9.78 12.38
N LEU A 13 -2.72 -9.43 11.28
CA LEU A 13 -2.96 -8.15 10.61
C LEU A 13 -4.36 -8.08 10.01
N ALA A 14 -4.85 -9.16 9.39
CA ALA A 14 -6.24 -9.22 8.92
C ALA A 14 -7.25 -9.01 10.06
N PHE A 15 -7.01 -9.62 11.22
CA PHE A 15 -7.86 -9.47 12.41
C PHE A 15 -7.85 -8.03 12.93
N PHE A 16 -6.67 -7.41 13.10
CA PHE A 16 -6.59 -6.01 13.53
C PHE A 16 -7.25 -5.06 12.53
N SER A 17 -7.07 -5.31 11.23
CA SER A 17 -7.72 -4.54 10.17
C SER A 17 -9.24 -4.72 10.18
N LEU A 18 -9.74 -5.92 10.49
CA LEU A 18 -11.17 -6.19 10.64
C LEU A 18 -11.75 -5.49 11.86
N ALA A 19 -11.06 -5.56 13.00
CA ALA A 19 -11.46 -4.86 14.22
C ALA A 19 -11.53 -3.35 14.00
N PHE A 20 -10.53 -2.78 13.31
CA PHE A 20 -10.52 -1.37 12.94
C PHE A 20 -11.68 -1.00 12.00
N ALA A 21 -11.91 -1.77 10.92
CA ALA A 21 -13.02 -1.55 10.01
C ALA A 21 -14.39 -1.65 10.72
N THR A 22 -14.52 -2.60 11.64
CA THR A 22 -15.74 -2.79 12.44
C THR A 22 -15.96 -1.62 13.39
N ALA A 23 -14.91 -1.09 14.01
CA ALA A 23 -15.00 0.10 14.86
C ALA A 23 -15.49 1.33 14.07
N LEU A 24 -15.00 1.53 12.84
CA LEU A 24 -15.46 2.61 11.96
C LEU A 24 -16.95 2.46 11.60
N VAL A 25 -17.36 1.28 11.13
CA VAL A 25 -18.76 1.02 10.75
C VAL A 25 -19.69 1.09 11.96
N ALA A 26 -19.25 0.63 13.13
CA ALA A 26 -20.02 0.74 14.38
C ALA A 26 -20.19 2.21 14.80
N TYR A 27 -19.13 3.02 14.67
CA TYR A 27 -19.20 4.46 14.91
C TYR A 27 -20.21 5.13 13.97
N GLU A 28 -20.16 4.85 12.67
CA GLU A 28 -21.14 5.38 11.70
C GLU A 28 -22.58 4.94 12.03
N SER A 29 -22.75 3.65 12.36
CA SER A 29 -24.06 3.09 12.73
C SER A 29 -24.65 3.78 13.96
N ALA A 30 -23.81 4.19 14.92
CA ALA A 30 -24.24 4.93 16.11
C ALA A 30 -24.56 6.42 15.84
N HIS A 31 -24.05 7.01 14.74
CA HIS A 31 -24.16 8.45 14.44
C HIS A 31 -25.05 8.76 13.22
N GLY A 32 -25.96 7.85 12.86
CA GLY A 32 -26.94 8.09 11.78
C GLY A 32 -26.93 7.08 10.64
N GLY A 33 -26.19 5.97 10.79
CA GLY A 33 -26.17 4.86 9.83
C GLY A 33 -24.90 4.80 9.00
N VAL A 34 -24.68 3.65 8.36
CA VAL A 34 -23.47 3.38 7.57
C VAL A 34 -23.46 4.23 6.31
N GLN A 35 -22.39 5.01 6.16
CA GLN A 35 -22.28 5.98 5.07
C GLN A 35 -22.02 5.30 3.73
N SER A 36 -22.48 5.94 2.66
CA SER A 36 -22.19 5.53 1.30
C SER A 36 -21.66 6.74 0.54
N HIS A 37 -20.46 6.61 -0.02
CA HIS A 37 -19.81 7.69 -0.75
C HIS A 37 -20.00 7.52 -2.24
N HIS A 38 -20.49 8.56 -2.89
CA HIS A 38 -20.48 8.63 -4.34
C HIS A 38 -19.05 8.70 -4.86
N LEU A 39 -18.78 8.01 -5.97
CA LEU A 39 -17.46 8.04 -6.59
C LEU A 39 -17.11 9.49 -6.98
N LEU A 40 -15.92 9.95 -6.62
CA LEU A 40 -15.42 11.31 -6.92
C LEU A 40 -16.35 12.46 -6.43
N ASP A 41 -17.15 12.21 -5.39
CA ASP A 41 -18.10 13.19 -4.86
C ASP A 41 -19.12 13.69 -5.91
N ARG A 42 -19.44 12.84 -6.90
CA ARG A 42 -20.44 13.14 -7.95
C ARG A 42 -21.70 12.32 -7.75
N PRO A 43 -22.88 12.96 -7.58
CA PRO A 43 -24.13 12.25 -7.30
C PRO A 43 -24.55 11.29 -8.41
N ASP A 44 -24.13 11.57 -9.65
CA ASP A 44 -24.45 10.75 -10.83
C ASP A 44 -23.66 9.43 -10.90
N LEU A 45 -22.65 9.25 -10.04
CA LEU A 45 -21.82 8.05 -9.98
C LEU A 45 -22.28 7.10 -8.87
N PRO A 46 -22.06 5.77 -9.02
CA PRO A 46 -22.53 4.79 -8.04
C PRO A 46 -21.98 5.09 -6.64
N ALA A 47 -22.87 5.03 -5.65
CA ALA A 47 -22.50 5.14 -4.25
C ALA A 47 -21.94 3.79 -3.77
N ILE A 48 -20.79 3.85 -3.11
CA ILE A 48 -20.14 2.69 -2.50
C ILE A 48 -20.30 2.80 -0.98
N SER A 49 -20.89 1.77 -0.38
CA SER A 49 -21.09 1.72 1.07
C SER A 49 -19.80 1.34 1.82
N ASN A 50 -19.62 1.93 3.00
CA ASN A 50 -18.49 1.64 3.89
C ASN A 50 -18.49 0.21 4.44
N TRP A 51 -19.61 -0.53 4.32
CA TRP A 51 -19.68 -1.96 4.61
C TRP A 51 -18.61 -2.78 3.89
N PHE A 52 -18.29 -2.43 2.65
CA PHE A 52 -17.25 -3.14 1.90
C PHE A 52 -15.86 -2.99 2.54
N GLY A 53 -15.65 -1.99 3.41
CA GLY A 53 -14.45 -1.85 4.21
C GLY A 53 -14.17 -3.02 5.13
N LEU A 54 -15.20 -3.75 5.59
CA LEU A 54 -15.04 -4.97 6.38
C LEU A 54 -14.37 -6.10 5.60
N ILE A 55 -14.35 -6.03 4.26
CA ILE A 55 -13.67 -7.00 3.40
C ILE A 55 -12.32 -6.44 2.92
N VAL A 56 -12.30 -5.18 2.47
CA VAL A 56 -11.12 -4.54 1.88
C VAL A 56 -9.97 -4.42 2.88
N LEU A 57 -10.23 -3.94 4.10
CA LEU A 57 -9.16 -3.73 5.10
C LEU A 57 -8.51 -5.05 5.54
N PRO A 58 -9.27 -6.10 5.91
CA PRO A 58 -8.69 -7.39 6.28
C PRO A 58 -7.90 -8.02 5.16
N LEU A 59 -8.36 -7.89 3.91
CA LEU A 59 -7.62 -8.38 2.75
C LEU A 59 -6.28 -7.66 2.59
N LEU A 60 -6.26 -6.33 2.67
CA LEU A 60 -5.01 -5.56 2.60
C LEU A 60 -4.08 -5.87 3.79
N GLY A 61 -4.63 -6.02 5.00
CA GLY A 61 -3.88 -6.42 6.19
C GLY A 61 -3.27 -7.81 6.05
N TRP A 62 -4.01 -8.76 5.49
CA TRP A 62 -3.53 -10.11 5.17
C TRP A 62 -2.36 -10.07 4.17
N LEU A 63 -2.50 -9.33 3.07
CA LEU A 63 -1.47 -9.17 2.05
C LEU A 63 -0.20 -8.52 2.62
N LEU A 64 -0.36 -7.50 3.46
CA LEU A 64 0.75 -6.90 4.20
C LEU A 64 1.43 -7.95 5.09
N GLY A 65 0.66 -8.77 5.80
CA GLY A 65 1.20 -9.80 6.67
C GLY A 65 1.93 -10.93 5.95
N ILE A 66 1.49 -11.32 4.75
CA ILE A 66 2.23 -12.25 3.87
C ILE A 66 3.61 -11.68 3.56
N ARG A 67 3.69 -10.40 3.20
CA ARG A 67 4.95 -9.74 2.88
C ARG A 67 5.84 -9.62 4.10
N LEU A 68 5.28 -9.19 5.24
CA LEU A 68 6.02 -9.04 6.48
C LEU A 68 6.60 -10.37 6.97
N ARG A 69 5.85 -11.48 6.84
CA ARG A 69 6.33 -12.82 7.19
C ARG A 69 7.68 -13.17 6.56
N ASN A 70 7.92 -12.72 5.33
CA ASN A 70 9.15 -13.00 4.59
C ASN A 70 10.33 -12.08 4.98
N HIS A 71 10.05 -10.98 5.69
CA HIS A 71 11.03 -9.96 6.05
C HIS A 71 11.26 -9.82 7.56
N LEU A 72 10.51 -10.53 8.39
CA LEU A 72 10.78 -10.60 9.82
C LEU A 72 12.16 -11.22 10.01
N THR A 73 13.11 -10.48 10.57
CA THR A 73 14.40 -11.01 11.00
C THR A 73 14.56 -10.76 12.48
N SER A 74 15.19 -11.69 13.20
CA SER A 74 15.32 -11.62 14.67
C SER A 74 16.25 -10.50 15.15
N SER A 75 16.87 -9.74 14.24
CA SER A 75 18.01 -8.86 14.53
C SER A 75 17.72 -7.36 14.50
N THR A 76 16.47 -6.94 14.29
CA THR A 76 16.09 -5.50 14.28
C THR A 76 15.19 -5.16 15.48
N ARG A 77 15.36 -3.97 16.08
CA ARG A 77 14.58 -3.51 17.27
C ARG A 77 13.05 -3.64 17.13
N PHE A 78 12.54 -3.59 15.90
CA PHE A 78 11.12 -3.72 15.57
C PHE A 78 10.81 -4.93 14.67
N GLY A 79 11.79 -5.81 14.43
CA GLY A 79 11.65 -6.97 13.55
C GLY A 79 11.49 -6.67 12.04
N LEU A 80 11.50 -5.40 11.61
CA LEU A 80 11.17 -4.98 10.23
C LEU A 80 12.26 -4.10 9.59
N PRO A 81 12.57 -4.31 8.29
CA PRO A 81 13.44 -3.42 7.51
C PRO A 81 12.97 -1.96 7.55
N ALA A 82 13.92 -1.01 7.60
CA ALA A 82 13.63 0.43 7.66
C ALA A 82 12.76 0.91 6.48
N GLY A 83 12.96 0.35 5.28
CA GLY A 83 12.17 0.72 4.09
C GLY A 83 10.69 0.37 4.19
N ILE A 84 10.33 -0.75 4.83
CA ILE A 84 8.92 -1.14 5.04
C ILE A 84 8.28 -0.22 6.08
N ARG A 85 8.99 0.08 7.16
CA ARG A 85 8.51 1.00 8.22
C ARG A 85 8.32 2.41 7.68
N ALA A 86 9.28 2.92 6.92
CA ALA A 86 9.18 4.23 6.29
C ALA A 86 8.04 4.28 5.27
N GLY A 87 7.89 3.26 4.42
CA GLY A 87 6.78 3.18 3.46
C GLY A 87 5.41 3.20 4.15
N LEU A 88 5.23 2.41 5.20
CA LEU A 88 4.00 2.38 5.99
C LEU A 88 3.74 3.72 6.69
N ALA A 89 4.75 4.28 7.36
CA ALA A 89 4.60 5.53 8.11
C ALA A 89 4.34 6.72 7.18
N CYS A 90 5.10 6.87 6.10
CA CYS A 90 4.92 7.98 5.15
C CYS A 90 3.58 7.90 4.44
N SER A 91 3.16 6.71 3.99
CA SER A 91 1.85 6.55 3.33
C SER A 91 0.69 6.77 4.28
N LEU A 92 0.80 6.31 5.53
CA LEU A 92 -0.20 6.56 6.57
C LEU A 92 -0.33 8.06 6.86
N LEU A 93 0.79 8.74 7.13
CA LEU A 93 0.81 10.18 7.39
C LEU A 93 0.24 10.96 6.19
N TYR A 94 0.63 10.58 4.98
CA TYR A 94 0.16 11.23 3.76
C TYR A 94 -1.35 11.03 3.55
N GLY A 95 -1.85 9.80 3.73
CA GLY A 95 -3.29 9.50 3.68
C GLY A 95 -4.05 10.28 4.75
N THR A 96 -3.57 10.28 5.99
CA THR A 96 -4.22 11.05 7.07
C THR A 96 -4.23 12.55 6.78
N ALA A 97 -3.15 13.13 6.24
CA ALA A 97 -3.09 14.55 5.90
C ALA A 97 -4.05 14.92 4.76
N MET A 98 -4.20 14.03 3.77
CA MET A 98 -5.17 14.21 2.70
C MET A 98 -6.61 14.09 3.22
N ALA A 99 -6.89 13.11 4.07
CA ALA A 99 -8.20 12.91 4.69
C ALA A 99 -8.60 14.09 5.57
N THR A 100 -7.71 14.57 6.43
CA THR A 100 -7.98 15.74 7.29
C THR A 100 -8.17 17.00 6.46
N SER A 101 -7.37 17.23 5.42
CA SER A 101 -7.54 18.35 4.50
C SER A 101 -8.93 18.34 3.83
N PHE A 102 -9.42 17.17 3.44
CA PHE A 102 -10.75 17.02 2.85
C PHE A 102 -11.85 17.30 3.87
N VAL A 103 -11.77 16.70 5.06
CA VAL A 103 -12.75 16.90 6.13
C VAL A 103 -12.82 18.37 6.57
N LEU A 104 -11.68 19.08 6.56
CA LEU A 104 -11.61 20.52 6.84
C LEU A 104 -12.08 21.40 5.67
N GLY A 105 -12.44 20.82 4.51
CA GLY A 105 -12.91 21.57 3.34
C GLY A 105 -11.82 22.36 2.62
N ILE A 106 -10.53 22.08 2.88
CA ILE A 106 -9.40 22.80 2.28
C ILE A 106 -9.11 22.20 0.90
N SER A 107 -9.94 22.55 -0.08
CA SER A 107 -9.92 21.99 -1.44
C SER A 107 -8.57 22.17 -2.16
N THR A 108 -7.89 23.30 -1.96
CA THR A 108 -6.56 23.58 -2.55
C THR A 108 -5.50 22.59 -2.07
N VAL A 109 -5.45 22.32 -0.77
CA VAL A 109 -4.47 21.39 -0.18
C VAL A 109 -4.82 19.95 -0.55
N THR A 110 -6.11 19.60 -0.51
CA THR A 110 -6.58 18.26 -0.90
C THR A 110 -6.23 17.94 -2.35
N SER A 111 -6.51 18.87 -3.26
CA SER A 111 -6.17 18.72 -4.69
C SER A 111 -4.66 18.70 -4.89
N GLY A 112 -3.92 19.57 -4.21
CA GLY A 112 -2.45 19.60 -4.28
C GLY A 112 -1.82 18.29 -3.82
N LEU A 113 -2.31 17.71 -2.72
CA LEU A 113 -1.91 16.38 -2.28
C LEU A 113 -2.29 15.35 -3.34
N PHE A 114 -3.55 15.30 -3.79
CA PHE A 114 -4.01 14.31 -4.77
C PHE A 114 -3.17 14.32 -6.05
N PHE A 115 -2.90 15.50 -6.63
CA PHE A 115 -2.02 15.61 -7.81
C PHE A 115 -0.55 15.33 -7.48
N GLY A 116 -0.09 15.67 -6.28
CA GLY A 116 1.24 15.30 -5.79
C GLY A 116 1.47 13.78 -5.77
N LEU A 117 0.40 12.98 -5.63
CA LEU A 117 0.48 11.53 -5.67
C LEU A 117 0.96 11.01 -7.04
N PHE A 118 0.68 11.72 -8.14
CA PHE A 118 1.23 11.39 -9.47
C PHE A 118 2.76 11.52 -9.48
N LEU A 119 3.29 12.62 -8.94
CA LEU A 119 4.74 12.83 -8.87
C LEU A 119 5.40 11.75 -8.01
N LEU A 120 4.80 11.45 -6.85
CA LEU A 120 5.26 10.37 -5.99
C LEU A 120 5.18 9.01 -6.70
N ALA A 121 4.16 8.74 -7.51
CA ALA A 121 4.00 7.45 -8.20
C ALA A 121 5.10 7.18 -9.25
N VAL A 122 5.65 8.25 -9.84
CA VAL A 122 6.80 8.18 -10.76
C VAL A 122 8.10 7.90 -9.99
N VAL A 123 8.34 8.61 -8.89
CA VAL A 123 9.64 8.61 -8.18
C VAL A 123 9.76 7.46 -7.18
N LEU A 124 8.67 7.13 -6.48
CA LEU A 124 8.65 6.14 -5.41
C LEU A 124 7.87 4.89 -5.83
N PRO A 125 8.26 3.70 -5.35
CA PRO A 125 7.55 2.46 -5.60
C PRO A 125 6.28 2.37 -4.72
N ILE A 126 5.28 3.21 -5.00
CA ILE A 126 4.01 3.26 -4.24
C ILE A 126 3.21 1.96 -4.38
N TYR A 127 3.47 1.17 -5.44
CA TYR A 127 2.85 -0.15 -5.65
C TYR A 127 3.15 -1.17 -4.54
N ARG A 128 4.04 -0.87 -3.59
CA ARG A 128 4.32 -1.72 -2.44
C ARG A 128 3.11 -1.76 -1.50
N ILE A 129 2.74 -2.96 -1.06
CA ILE A 129 1.55 -3.18 -0.21
C ILE A 129 1.60 -2.41 1.11
N GLU A 130 2.79 -2.15 1.70
CA GLU A 130 2.93 -1.29 2.87
C GLU A 130 2.47 0.15 2.63
N CYS A 131 2.70 0.67 1.43
CA CYS A 131 2.26 2.01 1.04
C CYS A 131 0.75 2.04 0.77
N ILE A 132 0.23 1.04 0.07
CA ILE A 132 -1.21 0.92 -0.21
C ILE A 132 -1.98 0.79 1.11
N PHE A 133 -1.55 -0.12 1.99
CA PHE A 133 -2.19 -0.33 3.28
C PHE A 133 -2.17 0.92 4.17
N GLY A 134 -1.01 1.57 4.32
CA GLY A 134 -0.89 2.77 5.13
C GLY A 134 -1.78 3.90 4.61
N PHE A 135 -1.78 4.15 3.30
CA PHE A 135 -2.64 5.16 2.69
C PHE A 135 -4.13 4.87 2.90
N VAL A 136 -4.57 3.64 2.66
CA VAL A 136 -5.99 3.25 2.83
C VAL A 136 -6.44 3.38 4.28
N VAL A 137 -5.64 2.90 5.23
CA VAL A 137 -5.94 3.06 6.67
C VAL A 137 -5.99 4.53 7.06
N GLY A 138 -5.07 5.35 6.55
CA GLY A 138 -5.02 6.78 6.85
C GLY A 138 -6.23 7.56 6.31
N MET A 139 -6.82 7.09 5.21
CA MET A 139 -7.99 7.70 4.58
C MET A 139 -9.33 7.12 5.08
N ALA A 140 -9.31 6.00 5.80
CA ALA A 140 -10.48 5.20 6.10
C ALA A 140 -11.55 5.93 6.93
N PHE A 141 -11.16 6.90 7.76
CA PHE A 141 -12.11 7.65 8.57
C PHE A 141 -12.88 8.73 7.79
N ALA A 142 -12.38 9.16 6.63
CA ALA A 142 -13.01 10.22 5.83
C ALA A 142 -13.90 9.68 4.70
N PHE A 143 -13.49 8.57 4.07
CA PHE A 143 -14.16 8.03 2.87
C PHE A 143 -14.44 6.53 2.94
N GLY A 144 -14.23 5.92 4.11
CA GLY A 144 -14.14 4.49 4.23
C GLY A 144 -12.92 3.92 3.51
N ALA A 145 -12.89 2.59 3.41
CA ALA A 145 -11.77 1.84 2.89
C ALA A 145 -11.70 1.76 1.35
N VAL A 146 -12.86 1.72 0.71
CA VAL A 146 -12.97 1.25 -0.67
C VAL A 146 -12.52 2.33 -1.64
N LEU A 147 -12.97 3.57 -1.44
CA LEU A 147 -12.59 4.70 -2.29
C LEU A 147 -11.07 4.90 -2.31
N PRO A 148 -10.38 4.98 -1.15
CA PRO A 148 -8.92 5.12 -1.13
C PRO A 148 -8.21 3.89 -1.70
N ALA A 149 -8.76 2.69 -1.52
CA ALA A 149 -8.16 1.47 -2.08
C ALA A 149 -8.23 1.45 -3.61
N LEU A 150 -9.34 1.87 -4.21
CA LEU A 150 -9.47 2.01 -5.66
C LEU A 150 -8.48 3.03 -6.22
N VAL A 151 -8.40 4.20 -5.59
CA VAL A 151 -7.42 5.25 -5.96
C VAL A 151 -6.00 4.71 -5.84
N ALA A 152 -5.64 4.11 -4.71
CA ALA A 152 -4.33 3.53 -4.48
C ALA A 152 -3.99 2.43 -5.49
N ALA A 153 -4.95 1.60 -5.89
CA ALA A 153 -4.75 0.55 -6.90
C ALA A 153 -4.40 1.13 -8.27
N VAL A 154 -5.08 2.21 -8.69
CA VAL A 154 -4.78 2.90 -9.96
C VAL A 154 -3.35 3.48 -9.92
N PHE A 155 -3.00 4.21 -8.86
CA PHE A 155 -1.65 4.76 -8.72
C PHE A 155 -0.57 3.69 -8.58
N ALA A 156 -0.88 2.59 -7.89
CA ALA A 156 0.00 1.44 -7.79
C ALA A 156 0.25 0.79 -9.17
N ALA A 157 -0.77 0.64 -10.00
CA ALA A 157 -0.63 0.08 -11.35
C ALA A 157 0.25 0.97 -12.23
N ILE A 158 0.02 2.29 -12.21
CA ILE A 158 0.85 3.27 -12.95
C ILE A 158 2.30 3.20 -12.46
N SER A 159 2.51 3.26 -11.14
CA SER A 159 3.84 3.19 -10.54
C SER A 159 4.56 1.88 -10.90
N ALA A 160 3.86 0.75 -10.83
CA ALA A 160 4.42 -0.56 -11.19
C ALA A 160 4.86 -0.61 -12.66
N LEU A 161 4.02 -0.13 -13.58
CA LEU A 161 4.33 -0.10 -15.01
C LEU A 161 5.59 0.73 -15.29
N LEU A 162 5.66 1.94 -14.75
CA LEU A 162 6.83 2.83 -14.92
C LEU A 162 8.12 2.20 -14.40
N HIS A 163 8.07 1.58 -13.22
CA HIS A 163 9.25 0.96 -12.62
C HIS A 163 9.67 -0.32 -13.35
N VAL A 164 8.74 -1.09 -13.90
CA VAL A 164 9.03 -2.28 -14.71
C VAL A 164 9.70 -1.87 -16.01
N ILE A 165 9.17 -0.87 -16.72
CA ILE A 165 9.76 -0.33 -17.95
C ILE A 165 11.18 0.18 -17.66
N PHE A 166 11.35 1.01 -16.63
CA PHE A 166 12.66 1.55 -16.26
C PHE A 166 13.70 0.46 -15.96
N ARG A 167 13.29 -0.59 -15.23
CA ARG A 167 14.17 -1.74 -14.96
C ARG A 167 14.51 -2.55 -16.20
N ALA A 168 13.56 -2.77 -17.10
CA ALA A 168 13.78 -3.47 -18.36
C ALA A 168 14.79 -2.72 -19.23
N THR A 169 14.64 -1.41 -19.37
CA THR A 169 15.58 -0.55 -20.12
C THR A 169 16.99 -0.59 -19.52
N MET A 170 17.13 -0.45 -18.20
CA MET A 170 18.44 -0.58 -17.54
C MET A 170 19.06 -1.96 -17.70
N SER A 171 18.26 -3.03 -17.67
CA SER A 171 18.75 -4.39 -17.86
C SER A 171 19.20 -4.65 -19.30
N ALA A 172 18.53 -4.06 -20.28
CA ALA A 172 18.93 -4.12 -21.69
C ALA A 172 20.24 -3.37 -21.96
N MET A 173 20.49 -2.28 -21.24
CA MET A 173 21.73 -1.49 -21.34
C MET A 173 22.92 -2.09 -20.59
N ARG A 174 22.73 -3.09 -19.72
CA ARG A 174 23.85 -3.74 -19.02
C ARG A 174 24.60 -4.65 -20.00
N PRO A 175 25.89 -4.39 -20.32
CA PRO A 175 26.65 -5.25 -21.21
C PRO A 175 26.70 -6.67 -20.63
N ARG A 176 26.32 -7.66 -21.45
CA ARG A 176 26.53 -9.08 -21.15
C ARG A 176 28.02 -9.25 -20.85
N ARG A 177 28.36 -9.45 -19.57
CA ARG A 177 29.71 -9.80 -19.14
C ARG A 177 30.08 -11.07 -19.91
N GLN A 178 30.93 -10.93 -20.93
CA GLN A 178 31.36 -12.01 -21.80
C GLN A 178 31.90 -13.14 -20.92
N ALA A 179 31.39 -14.36 -21.14
CA ALA A 179 31.95 -15.55 -20.55
C ALA A 179 33.44 -15.61 -20.94
N ARG A 180 34.33 -15.57 -19.95
CA ARG A 180 35.77 -15.80 -20.14
C ARG A 180 35.95 -17.15 -20.83
N PRO A 181 36.49 -17.23 -22.05
CA PRO A 181 36.92 -18.50 -22.63
C PRO A 181 38.31 -18.78 -22.06
N ASN A 182 38.39 -19.56 -20.99
CA ASN A 182 39.69 -19.96 -20.43
C ASN A 182 39.64 -21.40 -19.91
N ASP A 183 39.41 -22.35 -20.82
CA ASP A 183 39.61 -23.79 -20.55
C ASP A 183 40.22 -24.58 -21.73
N ALA A 184 40.65 -23.90 -22.82
CA ALA A 184 41.20 -24.60 -24.00
C ALA A 184 42.72 -24.87 -23.95
N SER A 185 43.45 -24.40 -22.94
CA SER A 185 44.92 -24.55 -22.85
C SER A 185 45.39 -25.64 -21.89
N ARG A 186 44.49 -26.47 -21.34
CA ARG A 186 44.82 -27.47 -20.30
C ARG A 186 44.79 -28.94 -20.75
N GLN A 187 44.84 -29.21 -22.06
CA GLN A 187 44.91 -30.58 -22.61
C GLN A 187 46.19 -30.89 -23.41
N VAL A 188 47.29 -30.18 -23.14
CA VAL A 188 48.63 -30.65 -23.52
C VAL A 188 49.38 -30.92 -22.23
N HIS A 189 49.40 -32.18 -21.79
CA HIS A 189 50.53 -32.87 -21.14
C HIS A 189 50.15 -34.30 -20.78
#